data_AF-A0A1S9CRD1-F1
#
_entry.id   AF-A0A1S9CRD1-F1
#
_cell.length_a   1.000
_cell.length_b   1.000
_cell.length_c   1.000
_cell.angle_alpha   90.00
_cell.angle_beta   90.00
_cell.angle_gamma   90.00
#
_symmetry.space_group_name_H-M   'P 1'
#
loop_
_entity.id
_entity.type
_entity.pdbx_description
1 polymer ?
#
loop_
_entity_poly.entity_id
_entity_poly.type
_entity_poly.pdbx_seq_one_letter_code
_entity_poly.pdbx_strand_id
1 'polypeptide(L)'
;MQYLNTKKGFKNFTQAISSDFYVDKSMIISILNNRINTTSKYMCITRPRRFGKSQLTFLIESYYNKAIHSKAEFENLEISKVSSYNKYINNYNVVKIDFSKLEETDTYEQYIGRIKMGLSLDLEEAYPNIDFSKFDLLSDKFSATEEKFVFIFDEWDFIFNQHRYSEEENKQFLEFIRNLLKDNEYVALSYMTGILPIKQHAKGSALNMFSEYSFLKDTVLDTFCGFTEQEVKRLCETSDSISYEEMSYWYNGYITAGGNKIFNPRSVVEALRNNNCQSYWTNVGGMNEILEYLKIDTTGVMADVVKMINGETIPIAILWEFRAGSVTPRNREEIYSAMITWGFLSYYNEEVQIPNNELMIEFVLALREDCFGEVATLLKNSDDMLFATINKDAKRVAQIVHDIHSSEIPILKYTDENSTSCVLTLAYLSARNRYRIEREEKSGKGYVDFILHPKNSIDPPIIVELKRNSSTRTAIKQVLEREYIDKYLKNYNRNVLVVAINYSDKKKTHTCTIIEVDRKG
;
A
#
# COMPACT_ATOMS: atom_id res chain seq x y z
N MET A 1 33.30 -8.87 9.99
CA MET A 1 32.45 -8.31 8.92
C MET A 1 30.96 -8.56 9.17
N GLN A 2 30.32 -7.64 9.89
CA GLN A 2 28.87 -7.62 10.16
C GLN A 2 28.10 -6.63 9.26
N TYR A 3 28.71 -5.50 8.89
CA TYR A 3 28.13 -4.39 8.15
C TYR A 3 28.94 -4.01 6.90
N LEU A 4 30.27 -4.14 6.94
CA LEU A 4 31.16 -3.84 5.83
C LEU A 4 31.31 -5.04 4.90
N ASN A 5 31.08 -4.82 3.60
CA ASN A 5 31.35 -5.76 2.51
C ASN A 5 30.74 -7.16 2.73
N THR A 6 29.56 -7.23 3.36
CA THR A 6 28.91 -8.51 3.68
C THR A 6 28.46 -9.24 2.41
N LYS A 7 28.38 -10.57 2.47
CA LYS A 7 27.82 -11.40 1.37
C LYS A 7 26.31 -11.60 1.48
N LYS A 8 25.64 -11.02 2.50
CA LYS A 8 24.22 -11.27 2.77
C LYS A 8 23.35 -10.69 1.65
N GLY A 9 23.59 -9.45 1.22
CA GLY A 9 22.82 -8.86 0.12
C GLY A 9 22.91 -9.64 -1.17
N PHE A 10 24.13 -10.08 -1.54
CA PHE A 10 24.31 -10.88 -2.75
C PHE A 10 23.57 -12.19 -2.72
N LYS A 11 23.62 -12.95 -1.61
CA LYS A 11 22.83 -14.18 -1.47
C LYS A 11 21.33 -13.92 -1.64
N ASN A 12 20.81 -12.86 -1.01
CA ASN A 12 19.40 -12.50 -1.12
C ASN A 12 19.03 -12.02 -2.53
N PHE A 13 19.93 -11.29 -3.20
CA PHE A 13 19.76 -10.85 -4.58
C PHE A 13 19.73 -12.03 -5.55
N THR A 14 20.66 -12.98 -5.43
CA THR A 14 20.66 -14.21 -6.25
C THR A 14 19.38 -15.02 -6.05
N GLN A 15 18.87 -15.11 -4.82
CA GLN A 15 17.57 -15.74 -4.54
C GLN A 15 16.41 -14.98 -5.20
N ALA A 16 16.43 -13.65 -5.14
CA ALA A 16 15.40 -12.81 -5.74
C ALA A 16 15.33 -12.98 -7.26
N ILE A 17 16.45 -12.91 -7.98
CA ILE A 17 16.48 -13.07 -9.44
C ILE A 17 16.14 -14.51 -9.89
N SER A 18 16.33 -15.49 -9.01
CA SER A 18 15.98 -16.90 -9.27
C SER A 18 14.53 -17.23 -8.94
N SER A 19 13.76 -16.26 -8.42
CA SER A 19 12.35 -16.46 -8.06
C SER A 19 11.44 -16.34 -9.29
N ASP A 20 10.37 -17.14 -9.35
CA ASP A 20 9.47 -17.26 -10.51
C ASP A 20 8.88 -15.91 -10.99
N PHE A 21 8.66 -14.97 -10.08
CA PHE A 21 7.99 -13.69 -10.34
C PHE A 21 8.91 -12.49 -10.07
N TYR A 22 10.19 -12.61 -10.44
CA TYR A 22 11.13 -11.49 -10.34
C TYR A 22 10.83 -10.40 -11.37
N VAL A 23 10.86 -9.14 -10.92
CA VAL A 23 10.75 -7.96 -11.79
C VAL A 23 12.04 -7.16 -11.69
N ASP A 24 12.68 -6.94 -12.83
CA ASP A 24 13.95 -6.22 -12.90
C ASP A 24 13.77 -4.71 -12.61
N LYS A 25 14.36 -4.26 -11.50
CA LYS A 25 14.43 -2.85 -11.09
C LYS A 25 15.84 -2.26 -11.17
N SER A 26 16.77 -2.94 -11.85
CA SER A 26 18.20 -2.61 -11.93
C SER A 26 18.48 -1.22 -12.48
N MET A 27 17.58 -0.64 -13.29
CA MET A 27 17.73 0.71 -13.81
C MET A 27 17.83 1.81 -12.74
N ILE A 28 17.40 1.55 -11.49
CA ILE A 28 17.65 2.46 -10.37
C ILE A 28 19.14 2.75 -10.20
N ILE A 29 20.00 1.76 -10.46
CA ILE A 29 21.46 1.86 -10.35
C ILE A 29 21.99 2.92 -11.32
N SER A 30 21.39 3.09 -12.50
CA SER A 30 21.81 4.14 -13.44
C SER A 30 21.64 5.53 -12.83
N ILE A 31 20.57 5.75 -12.06
CA ILE A 31 20.33 7.01 -11.36
C ILE A 31 21.35 7.19 -10.22
N LEU A 32 21.66 6.12 -9.49
CA LEU A 32 22.64 6.13 -8.41
C LEU A 32 24.07 6.38 -8.93
N ASN A 33 24.46 5.76 -10.05
CA ASN A 33 25.75 5.95 -10.70
C ASN A 33 26.03 7.43 -10.99
N ASN A 34 24.99 8.17 -11.41
CA ASN A 34 25.09 9.60 -11.70
C ASN A 34 25.29 10.47 -10.45
N ARG A 35 25.03 9.93 -9.25
CA ARG A 35 25.14 10.66 -7.98
C ARG A 35 26.39 10.32 -7.18
N ILE A 36 27.07 9.23 -7.51
CA ILE A 36 28.32 8.85 -6.87
C ILE A 36 29.33 10.00 -6.91
N ASN A 37 29.92 10.31 -5.75
CA ASN A 37 30.90 11.37 -5.56
C ASN A 37 30.40 12.78 -5.97
N THR A 38 29.08 13.00 -6.02
CA THR A 38 28.49 14.32 -6.27
C THR A 38 27.95 14.96 -5.00
N THR A 39 27.54 16.22 -5.06
CA THR A 39 26.82 16.88 -3.96
C THR A 39 25.43 16.26 -3.70
N SER A 40 24.85 15.59 -4.69
CA SER A 40 23.53 14.92 -4.60
C SER A 40 23.59 13.46 -4.14
N LYS A 41 24.74 13.03 -3.60
CA LYS A 41 25.04 11.63 -3.21
C LYS A 41 24.23 11.08 -2.04
N TYR A 42 23.42 11.89 -1.36
CA TYR A 42 22.61 11.48 -0.23
C TYR A 42 21.14 11.37 -0.65
N MET A 43 20.60 10.15 -0.69
CA MET A 43 19.21 9.90 -1.06
C MET A 43 18.45 9.18 0.03
N CYS A 44 17.24 9.64 0.31
CA CYS A 44 16.31 8.98 1.22
C CYS A 44 15.02 8.63 0.48
N ILE A 45 14.81 7.35 0.20
CA ILE A 45 13.59 6.88 -0.48
C ILE A 45 12.65 6.26 0.55
N THR A 46 11.44 6.79 0.66
CA THR A 46 10.45 6.28 1.60
C THR A 46 9.23 5.74 0.87
N ARG A 47 8.80 4.55 1.26
CA ARG A 47 7.66 3.85 0.67
C ARG A 47 6.91 3.04 1.72
N PRO A 48 5.63 2.73 1.50
CA PRO A 48 4.90 1.85 2.38
C PRO A 48 5.55 0.46 2.55
N ARG A 49 5.14 -0.27 3.58
CA ARG A 49 5.58 -1.65 3.81
C ARG A 49 5.28 -2.51 2.58
N ARG A 50 6.16 -3.47 2.28
CA ARG A 50 6.00 -4.47 1.19
C ARG A 50 6.13 -3.94 -0.24
N PHE A 51 6.48 -2.66 -0.46
CA PHE A 51 6.76 -2.10 -1.79
C PHE A 51 8.16 -2.42 -2.36
N GLY A 52 8.82 -3.48 -1.88
CA GLY A 52 10.08 -3.96 -2.45
C GLY A 52 11.35 -3.20 -2.04
N LYS A 53 11.30 -2.32 -1.04
CA LYS A 53 12.47 -1.53 -0.57
C LYS A 53 13.71 -2.40 -0.28
N SER A 54 13.57 -3.47 0.49
CA SER A 54 14.70 -4.36 0.84
C SER A 54 15.26 -5.10 -0.38
N GLN A 55 14.44 -5.41 -1.39
CA GLN A 55 14.93 -6.00 -2.64
C GLN A 55 15.84 -5.02 -3.39
N LEU A 56 15.50 -3.73 -3.39
CA LEU A 56 16.39 -2.68 -3.91
C LEU A 56 17.69 -2.59 -3.10
N THR A 57 17.64 -2.72 -1.76
CA THR A 57 18.88 -2.69 -0.97
C THR A 57 19.81 -3.86 -1.30
N PHE A 58 19.28 -5.07 -1.55
CA PHE A 58 20.07 -6.22 -2.00
C PHE A 58 20.68 -6.01 -3.39
N LEU A 59 19.89 -5.49 -4.32
CA LEU A 59 20.33 -5.14 -5.68
C LEU A 59 21.48 -4.11 -5.64
N ILE A 60 21.32 -3.02 -4.90
CA ILE A 60 22.31 -1.93 -4.79
C ILE A 60 23.59 -2.43 -4.10
N GLU A 61 23.44 -3.16 -2.99
CA GLU A 61 24.57 -3.78 -2.27
C GLU A 61 25.36 -4.70 -3.19
N SER A 62 24.68 -5.55 -3.94
CA SER A 62 25.31 -6.52 -4.85
C SER A 62 26.01 -5.87 -6.01
N TYR A 63 25.50 -4.74 -6.51
CA TYR A 63 26.11 -4.03 -7.63
C TYR A 63 27.41 -3.33 -7.23
N TYR A 64 27.46 -2.61 -6.10
CA TYR A 64 28.62 -1.80 -5.76
C TYR A 64 29.73 -2.54 -5.00
N ASN A 65 29.39 -3.59 -4.24
CA ASN A 65 30.31 -4.23 -3.29
C ASN A 65 31.52 -4.87 -3.98
N LYS A 66 32.73 -4.37 -3.67
CA LYS A 66 34.01 -4.82 -4.23
C LYS A 66 34.48 -6.19 -3.73
N ALA A 67 33.94 -6.67 -2.62
CA ALA A 67 34.28 -7.99 -2.08
C ALA A 67 33.47 -9.14 -2.74
N ILE A 68 32.66 -8.83 -3.74
CA ILE A 68 31.76 -9.77 -4.43
C ILE A 68 32.03 -9.70 -5.93
N HIS A 69 31.89 -10.83 -6.61
CA HIS A 69 31.86 -10.90 -8.06
C HIS A 69 30.42 -11.17 -8.49
N SER A 70 29.65 -10.11 -8.74
CA SER A 70 28.22 -10.19 -9.06
C SER A 70 27.91 -9.98 -10.54
N LYS A 71 28.93 -9.77 -11.37
CA LYS A 71 28.77 -9.41 -12.78
C LYS A 71 27.86 -10.36 -13.55
N ALA A 72 28.00 -11.68 -13.34
CA ALA A 72 27.20 -12.70 -14.01
C ALA A 72 25.70 -12.55 -13.73
N GLU A 73 25.31 -12.25 -12.50
CA GLU A 73 23.91 -12.03 -12.10
C GLU A 73 23.32 -10.76 -12.72
N PHE A 74 24.16 -9.79 -13.10
CA PHE A 74 23.72 -8.53 -13.71
C PHE A 74 23.70 -8.54 -15.23
N GLU A 75 24.34 -9.51 -15.90
CA GLU A 75 24.48 -9.53 -17.37
C GLU A 75 23.13 -9.49 -18.10
N ASN A 76 22.13 -10.17 -17.55
CA ASN A 76 20.78 -10.26 -18.13
C ASN A 76 19.82 -9.16 -17.65
N LEU A 77 20.27 -8.26 -16.78
CA LEU A 77 19.45 -7.16 -16.26
C LEU A 77 19.59 -5.89 -17.11
N GLU A 78 18.57 -5.05 -17.12
CA GLU A 78 18.51 -3.82 -17.93
C GLU A 78 19.70 -2.87 -17.68
N ILE A 79 20.23 -2.82 -16.45
CA ILE A 79 21.41 -2.01 -16.13
C ILE A 79 22.65 -2.38 -16.95
N SER A 80 22.78 -3.63 -17.42
CA SER A 80 23.95 -4.07 -18.20
C SER A 80 24.06 -3.36 -19.55
N LYS A 81 22.95 -2.81 -20.05
CA LYS A 81 22.86 -2.06 -21.30
C LYS A 81 23.30 -0.60 -21.15
N VAL A 82 23.50 -0.12 -19.92
CA VAL A 82 23.87 1.28 -19.64
C VAL A 82 25.39 1.46 -19.74
N SER A 83 25.86 2.53 -20.40
CA SER A 83 27.29 2.80 -20.62
C SER A 83 28.12 2.91 -19.34
N SER A 84 27.51 3.37 -18.23
CA SER A 84 28.17 3.50 -16.94
C SER A 84 28.31 2.17 -16.17
N TYR A 85 27.67 1.09 -16.63
CA TYR A 85 27.61 -0.21 -15.93
C TYR A 85 28.99 -0.73 -15.48
N ASN A 86 29.91 -0.92 -16.43
CA ASN A 86 31.24 -1.47 -16.13
C ASN A 86 32.12 -0.55 -15.27
N LYS A 87 31.78 0.74 -15.16
CA LYS A 87 32.58 1.71 -14.39
C LYS A 87 32.40 1.55 -12.88
N TYR A 88 31.22 1.13 -12.42
CA TYR A 88 30.86 1.17 -11.00
C TYR A 88 30.60 -0.20 -10.37
N ILE A 89 30.30 -1.23 -11.18
CA ILE A 89 30.06 -2.58 -10.66
C ILE A 89 31.29 -3.11 -9.90
N ASN A 90 31.06 -3.64 -8.70
CA ASN A 90 32.05 -4.20 -7.77
C ASN A 90 33.29 -3.30 -7.51
N ASN A 91 33.13 -1.98 -7.48
CA ASN A 91 34.25 -1.03 -7.32
C ASN A 91 34.27 -0.25 -6.00
N TYR A 92 33.36 -0.50 -5.06
CA TYR A 92 33.26 0.25 -3.80
C TYR A 92 33.20 -0.65 -2.57
N ASN A 93 33.69 -0.14 -1.45
CA ASN A 93 33.32 -0.68 -0.16
C ASN A 93 31.84 -0.38 0.11
N VAL A 94 31.08 -1.35 0.60
CA VAL A 94 29.66 -1.15 0.94
C VAL A 94 29.46 -1.36 2.44
N VAL A 95 28.92 -0.35 3.12
CA VAL A 95 28.47 -0.45 4.50
C VAL A 95 26.95 -0.52 4.49
N LYS A 96 26.39 -1.64 4.93
CA LYS A 96 24.95 -1.80 5.06
C LYS A 96 24.54 -1.97 6.51
N ILE A 97 23.59 -1.15 6.95
CA ILE A 97 22.99 -1.24 8.29
C ILE A 97 21.49 -1.45 8.12
N ASP A 98 20.97 -2.47 8.79
CA ASP A 98 19.54 -2.76 8.90
C ASP A 98 19.14 -2.40 10.34
N PHE A 99 18.44 -1.28 10.49
CA PHE A 99 18.09 -0.72 11.79
C PHE A 99 16.91 -1.44 12.46
N SER A 100 16.27 -2.39 11.78
CA SER A 100 15.17 -3.20 12.34
C SER A 100 15.61 -4.23 13.40
N LYS A 101 16.92 -4.52 13.47
CA LYS A 101 17.52 -5.51 14.38
C LYS A 101 17.65 -4.97 15.81
N LEU A 102 16.51 -4.77 16.44
CA LEU A 102 16.35 -4.27 17.80
C LEU A 102 15.89 -5.40 18.71
N GLU A 103 16.64 -5.72 19.77
CA GLU A 103 16.16 -6.68 20.78
C GLU A 103 15.15 -5.99 21.70
N GLU A 104 14.20 -6.75 22.25
CA GLU A 104 13.11 -6.20 23.08
C GLU A 104 13.60 -5.43 24.32
N THR A 105 14.75 -5.82 24.87
CA THR A 105 15.30 -5.29 26.12
C THR A 105 16.40 -4.24 25.95
N ASP A 106 16.74 -3.85 24.72
CA ASP A 106 17.87 -2.93 24.48
C ASP A 106 17.56 -1.49 24.94
N THR A 107 18.43 -0.92 25.78
CA THR A 107 18.50 0.55 25.93
C THR A 107 19.05 1.17 24.65
N TYR A 108 18.81 2.47 24.44
CA TYR A 108 19.32 3.17 23.27
C TYR A 108 20.85 3.08 23.17
N GLU A 109 21.56 3.27 24.29
CA GLU A 109 23.03 3.21 24.36
C GLU A 109 23.56 1.84 23.98
N GLN A 110 22.89 0.76 24.42
CA GLN A 110 23.25 -0.60 24.06
C GLN A 110 23.04 -0.83 22.57
N TYR A 111 21.88 -0.45 22.04
CA TYR A 111 21.55 -0.61 20.63
C TYR A 111 22.54 0.12 19.71
N ILE A 112 22.73 1.42 19.92
CA ILE A 112 23.64 2.22 19.09
C ILE A 112 25.11 1.84 19.34
N GLY A 113 25.45 1.44 20.56
CA GLY A 113 26.76 0.95 20.95
C GLY A 113 27.16 -0.29 20.18
N ARG A 114 26.26 -1.27 20.00
CA ARG A 114 26.51 -2.47 19.19
C ARG A 114 26.77 -2.13 17.72
N ILE A 115 26.02 -1.18 17.16
CA ILE A 115 26.23 -0.73 15.76
C ILE A 115 27.61 -0.09 15.63
N LYS A 116 27.94 0.88 16.50
CA LYS A 116 29.25 1.57 16.49
C LYS A 116 30.41 0.59 16.66
N MET A 117 30.30 -0.33 17.62
CA MET A 117 31.32 -1.34 17.89
C MET A 117 31.49 -2.29 16.70
N GLY A 118 30.40 -2.80 16.11
CA GLY A 118 30.48 -3.69 14.96
C GLY A 118 31.08 -3.00 13.73
N LEU A 119 30.80 -1.72 13.48
CA LEU A 119 31.46 -0.94 12.42
C LEU A 119 32.96 -0.76 12.69
N SER A 120 33.35 -0.50 13.94
CA SER A 120 34.77 -0.39 14.32
C SER A 120 35.52 -1.70 14.08
N LEU A 121 34.98 -2.82 14.57
CA LEU A 121 35.57 -4.15 14.41
C LEU A 121 35.69 -4.54 12.92
N ASP A 122 34.70 -4.19 12.11
CA ASP A 122 34.74 -4.42 10.67
C ASP A 122 35.85 -3.64 9.96
N LEU A 123 36.08 -2.39 10.36
CA LEU A 123 37.18 -1.58 9.83
C LEU A 123 38.54 -2.15 10.27
N GLU A 124 38.68 -2.53 11.54
CA GLU A 124 39.89 -3.16 12.09
C GLU A 124 40.23 -4.47 11.37
N GLU A 125 39.23 -5.30 11.08
CA GLU A 125 39.40 -6.55 10.32
C GLU A 125 39.77 -6.29 8.86
N ALA A 126 39.14 -5.30 8.20
CA ALA A 126 39.37 -5.00 6.79
C ALA A 126 40.68 -4.25 6.53
N TYR A 127 41.17 -3.48 7.50
CA TYR A 127 42.36 -2.64 7.37
C TYR A 127 43.35 -2.87 8.53
N PRO A 128 43.96 -4.08 8.64
CA PRO A 128 44.80 -4.47 9.78
C PRO A 128 46.08 -3.64 9.95
N ASN A 129 46.47 -2.87 8.93
CA ASN A 129 47.64 -2.01 8.95
C ASN A 129 47.37 -0.63 9.57
N ILE A 130 46.11 -0.31 9.87
CA ILE A 130 45.71 0.97 10.49
C ILE A 130 45.51 0.73 11.98
N ASP A 131 46.19 1.53 12.80
CA ASP A 131 45.99 1.54 14.25
C ASP A 131 44.75 2.38 14.59
N PHE A 132 43.59 1.73 14.62
CA PHE A 132 42.31 2.37 14.90
C PHE A 132 42.13 2.84 16.36
N SER A 133 43.01 2.43 17.28
CA SER A 133 42.97 2.86 18.69
C SER A 133 43.26 4.35 18.87
N LYS A 134 43.83 4.99 17.84
CA LYS A 134 44.14 6.43 17.80
C LYS A 134 42.94 7.33 17.49
N PHE A 135 41.80 6.74 17.13
CA PHE A 135 40.62 7.48 16.69
C PHE A 135 39.43 7.17 17.60
N ASP A 136 38.89 8.20 18.26
CA ASP A 136 37.71 8.07 19.11
C ASP A 136 36.41 8.04 18.30
N LEU A 137 36.33 8.86 17.24
CA LEU A 137 35.14 8.99 16.41
C LEU A 137 35.17 7.97 15.26
N LEU A 138 34.02 7.38 14.99
CA LEU A 138 33.86 6.44 13.88
C LEU A 138 34.12 7.11 12.51
N SER A 139 33.79 8.38 12.35
CA SER A 139 34.09 9.18 11.15
C SER A 139 35.59 9.26 10.88
N ASP A 140 36.40 9.40 11.94
CA ASP A 140 37.85 9.52 11.82
C ASP A 140 38.46 8.16 11.45
N LYS A 141 37.91 7.07 12.01
CA LYS A 141 38.25 5.70 11.59
C LYS A 141 37.97 5.47 10.10
N PHE A 142 36.79 5.83 9.61
CA PHE A 142 36.50 5.72 8.17
C PHE A 142 37.45 6.58 7.33
N SER A 143 37.73 7.81 7.75
CA SER A 143 38.64 8.72 7.03
C SER A 143 40.07 8.18 6.95
N ALA A 144 40.56 7.54 8.02
CA ALA A 144 41.91 6.96 8.08
C ALA A 144 42.15 5.85 7.04
N THR A 145 41.08 5.24 6.51
CA THR A 145 41.20 4.22 5.46
C THR A 145 41.58 4.78 4.09
N GLU A 146 41.40 6.09 3.88
CA GLU A 146 41.58 6.78 2.59
C GLU A 146 40.73 6.21 1.44
N GLU A 147 39.71 5.41 1.78
CA GLU A 147 38.84 4.71 0.82
C GLU A 147 37.47 5.39 0.72
N LYS A 148 36.74 5.04 -0.34
CA LYS A 148 35.36 5.52 -0.56
C LYS A 148 34.36 4.39 -0.29
N PHE A 149 33.25 4.75 0.34
CA PHE A 149 32.22 3.83 0.81
C PHE A 149 30.84 4.22 0.30
N VAL A 150 30.06 3.21 -0.11
CA VAL A 150 28.62 3.31 -0.36
C VAL A 150 27.90 2.88 0.92
N PHE A 151 27.11 3.78 1.50
CA PHE A 151 26.31 3.51 2.69
C PHE A 151 24.87 3.15 2.29
N ILE A 152 24.36 2.04 2.84
CA ILE A 152 22.98 1.57 2.62
C ILE A 152 22.31 1.42 3.98
N PHE A 153 21.35 2.28 4.29
CA PHE A 153 20.60 2.27 5.55
C PHE A 153 19.18 1.79 5.29
N ASP A 154 18.88 0.57 5.73
CA ASP A 154 17.57 -0.07 5.61
C ASP A 154 16.81 0.05 6.93
N GLU A 155 15.49 0.22 6.83
CA GLU A 155 14.58 0.44 7.97
C GLU A 155 15.05 1.50 8.99
N TRP A 156 15.69 2.58 8.51
CA TRP A 156 16.27 3.62 9.38
C TRP A 156 15.25 4.26 10.34
N ASP A 157 13.98 4.29 9.92
CA ASP A 157 12.87 4.90 10.65
C ASP A 157 12.22 3.95 11.67
N PHE A 158 12.64 2.68 11.72
CA PHE A 158 12.09 1.67 12.63
C PHE A 158 12.14 2.11 14.09
N ILE A 159 13.20 2.83 14.47
CA ILE A 159 13.42 3.35 15.83
C ILE A 159 12.29 4.26 16.31
N PHE A 160 11.64 5.01 15.41
CA PHE A 160 10.58 5.96 15.76
C PHE A 160 9.22 5.29 15.93
N ASN A 161 9.02 4.09 15.37
CA ASN A 161 7.74 3.40 15.33
C ASN A 161 7.46 2.53 16.56
N GLN A 162 8.50 2.23 17.35
CA GLN A 162 8.37 1.32 18.49
C GLN A 162 7.90 2.01 19.78
N HIS A 163 7.84 3.35 19.82
CA HIS A 163 7.61 4.14 21.04
C HIS A 163 8.51 3.73 22.24
N ARG A 164 9.67 3.11 21.96
CA ARG A 164 10.60 2.57 22.97
C ARG A 164 11.56 3.61 23.52
N TYR A 165 11.92 4.60 22.69
CA TYR A 165 12.93 5.60 23.02
C TYR A 165 12.32 7.00 23.11
N SER A 166 12.90 7.81 23.99
CA SER A 166 12.56 9.20 24.21
C SER A 166 12.86 10.08 22.99
N GLU A 167 12.30 11.29 22.96
CA GLU A 167 12.57 12.26 21.89
C GLU A 167 14.06 12.66 21.84
N GLU A 168 14.76 12.70 22.99
CA GLU A 168 16.18 13.03 23.02
C GLU A 168 17.05 11.90 22.45
N GLU A 169 16.76 10.63 22.77
CA GLU A 169 17.45 9.48 22.16
C GLU A 169 17.22 9.42 20.64
N ASN A 170 15.99 9.69 20.19
CA ASN A 170 15.65 9.82 18.78
C ASN A 170 16.46 10.93 18.09
N LYS A 171 16.70 12.05 18.76
CA LYS A 171 17.56 13.13 18.25
C LYS A 171 19.02 12.70 18.20
N GLN A 172 19.53 12.02 19.23
CA GLN A 172 20.89 11.48 19.25
C GLN A 172 21.11 10.48 18.11
N PHE A 173 20.10 9.70 17.73
CA PHE A 173 20.16 8.78 16.60
C PHE A 173 20.34 9.53 15.26
N LEU A 174 19.57 10.60 15.05
CA LEU A 174 19.72 11.44 13.87
C LEU A 174 21.10 12.13 13.83
N GLU A 175 21.61 12.56 14.98
CA GLU A 175 22.97 13.12 15.11
C GLU A 175 24.05 12.09 14.80
N PHE A 176 23.88 10.83 15.21
CA PHE A 176 24.78 9.73 14.83
C PHE A 176 24.85 9.56 13.30
N ILE A 177 23.70 9.46 12.62
CA ILE A 177 23.65 9.35 11.15
C ILE A 177 24.30 10.57 10.49
N ARG A 178 24.01 11.78 11.00
CA ARG A 178 24.60 13.02 10.50
C ARG A 178 26.12 12.99 10.61
N ASN A 179 26.67 12.68 11.78
CA ASN A 179 28.11 12.68 12.03
C ASN A 179 28.85 11.62 11.20
N LEU A 180 28.20 10.49 10.93
CA LEU A 180 28.73 9.41 10.09
C LEU A 180 28.74 9.75 8.58
N LEU A 181 27.95 10.72 8.13
CA LEU A 181 27.74 10.91 6.69
C LEU A 181 28.05 12.32 6.18
N LYS A 182 27.62 13.34 6.91
CA LYS A 182 27.60 14.73 6.43
C LYS A 182 29.02 15.28 6.32
N ASP A 183 29.33 15.93 5.20
CA ASP A 183 30.61 16.58 4.92
C ASP A 183 31.85 15.67 5.00
N ASN A 184 31.65 14.35 5.06
CA ASN A 184 32.71 13.36 5.11
C ASN A 184 33.12 12.92 3.70
N GLU A 185 34.42 12.99 3.40
CA GLU A 185 34.94 12.68 2.06
C GLU A 185 34.83 11.21 1.70
N TYR A 186 34.91 10.30 2.68
CA TYR A 186 34.83 8.86 2.46
C TYR A 186 33.47 8.40 1.93
N VAL A 187 32.41 9.23 2.01
CA VAL A 187 31.09 8.87 1.48
C VAL A 187 31.05 9.04 -0.04
N ALA A 188 30.99 7.93 -0.78
CA ALA A 188 30.76 7.92 -2.22
C ALA A 188 29.28 8.14 -2.57
N LEU A 189 28.41 7.45 -1.83
CA LEU A 189 26.95 7.45 -1.99
C LEU A 189 26.34 7.05 -0.66
N SER A 190 25.18 7.61 -0.32
CA SER A 190 24.33 7.15 0.78
C SER A 190 22.92 6.94 0.26
N TYR A 191 22.45 5.70 0.35
CA TYR A 191 21.10 5.28 0.06
C TYR A 191 20.43 4.92 1.38
N MET A 192 19.41 5.68 1.78
CA MET A 192 18.62 5.44 2.97
C MET A 192 17.18 5.10 2.58
N THR A 193 16.58 4.12 3.22
CA THR A 193 15.21 3.73 2.93
C THR A 193 14.43 3.30 4.16
N GLY A 194 13.14 3.61 4.15
CA GLY A 194 12.23 3.46 5.28
C GLY A 194 10.78 3.68 4.87
N ILE A 195 9.88 3.82 5.83
CA ILE A 195 8.47 4.14 5.59
C ILE A 195 8.24 5.65 5.75
N LEU A 196 8.76 6.22 6.83
CA LEU A 196 8.54 7.62 7.21
C LEU A 196 9.60 8.55 6.60
N PRO A 197 9.20 9.69 5.99
CA PRO A 197 10.14 10.74 5.60
C PRO A 197 10.84 11.38 6.81
N ILE A 198 11.95 12.09 6.56
CA ILE A 198 12.83 12.63 7.60
C ILE A 198 12.13 13.78 8.34
N LYS A 199 12.28 13.86 9.66
CA LYS A 199 11.76 15.01 10.44
C LYS A 199 12.44 16.32 10.01
N GLN A 200 11.65 17.30 9.59
CA GLN A 200 12.15 18.65 9.29
C GLN A 200 11.91 19.54 10.52
N HIS A 201 12.93 19.74 11.35
CA HIS A 201 12.86 20.70 12.46
C HIS A 201 13.07 22.13 11.94
N ALA A 202 12.27 23.09 12.43
CA ALA A 202 12.42 24.53 12.16
C ALA A 202 13.76 25.10 12.66
N LYS A 203 14.45 24.41 13.58
CA LYS A 203 15.81 24.74 14.03
C LYS A 203 16.76 23.60 13.67
N GLY A 204 17.18 23.57 12.41
CA GLY A 204 18.22 22.67 11.89
C GLY A 204 17.79 21.21 11.83
N SER A 205 17.16 20.79 10.73
CA SER A 205 16.97 19.35 10.46
C SER A 205 18.34 18.64 10.43
N ALA A 206 18.50 17.63 11.29
CA ALA A 206 19.75 16.91 11.48
C ALA A 206 20.26 16.29 10.17
N LEU A 207 19.35 15.85 9.29
CA LEU A 207 19.66 15.13 8.05
C LEU A 207 19.28 15.92 6.78
N ASN A 208 19.40 17.24 6.82
CA ASN A 208 19.07 18.13 5.70
C ASN A 208 19.92 17.95 4.43
N MET A 209 20.96 17.09 4.46
CA MET A 209 21.75 16.78 3.26
C MET A 209 21.07 15.78 2.32
N PHE A 210 20.05 15.05 2.79
CA PHE A 210 19.36 14.06 1.98
C PHE A 210 18.36 14.68 1.01
N SER A 211 18.40 14.23 -0.25
CA SER A 211 17.28 14.39 -1.16
C SER A 211 16.21 13.35 -0.80
N GLU A 212 15.06 13.83 -0.33
CA GLU A 212 13.93 12.98 0.07
C GLU A 212 13.02 12.64 -1.13
N TYR A 213 12.70 11.36 -1.27
CA TYR A 213 11.81 10.80 -2.29
C TYR A 213 10.68 10.04 -1.59
N SER A 214 9.67 10.77 -1.11
CA SER A 214 8.55 10.20 -0.38
C SER A 214 7.45 9.67 -1.30
N PHE A 215 6.63 8.75 -0.79
CA PHE A 215 5.50 8.20 -1.54
C PHE A 215 4.52 9.27 -2.04
N LEU A 216 4.34 10.35 -1.27
CA LEU A 216 3.41 11.45 -1.57
C LEU A 216 3.89 12.42 -2.65
N LYS A 217 5.21 12.61 -2.80
CA LYS A 217 5.77 13.70 -3.62
C LYS A 217 6.76 13.25 -4.68
N ASP A 218 7.21 12.00 -4.65
CA ASP A 218 8.22 11.51 -5.59
C ASP A 218 7.65 11.30 -6.99
N THR A 219 8.32 11.90 -7.98
CA THR A 219 8.05 11.78 -9.42
C THR A 219 9.24 11.22 -10.19
N VAL A 220 10.34 10.93 -9.50
CA VAL A 220 11.64 10.52 -10.08
C VAL A 220 11.89 9.03 -9.88
N LEU A 221 11.61 8.50 -8.69
CA LEU A 221 11.88 7.10 -8.31
C LEU A 221 10.59 6.31 -8.03
N ASP A 222 9.46 6.84 -8.46
CA ASP A 222 8.12 6.39 -8.12
C ASP A 222 7.74 5.01 -8.68
N THR A 223 8.41 4.57 -9.76
CA THR A 223 8.22 3.26 -10.40
C THR A 223 9.21 2.17 -9.96
N PHE A 224 10.23 2.49 -9.17
CA PHE A 224 11.23 1.50 -8.71
C PHE A 224 10.80 0.71 -7.48
N CYS A 225 9.83 1.23 -6.72
CA CYS A 225 9.24 0.56 -5.58
C CYS A 225 7.77 0.25 -5.87
N GLY A 226 7.43 -1.03 -5.98
CA GLY A 226 6.14 -1.46 -6.49
C GLY A 226 6.23 -2.02 -7.92
N PHE A 227 5.15 -2.62 -8.39
CA PHE A 227 5.04 -3.09 -9.78
C PHE A 227 4.16 -2.16 -10.59
N THR A 228 4.62 -1.77 -11.76
CA THR A 228 3.86 -1.00 -12.74
C THR A 228 2.83 -1.88 -13.43
N GLU A 229 1.85 -1.25 -14.06
CA GLU A 229 0.83 -1.95 -14.84
C GLU A 229 1.43 -2.90 -15.91
N GLN A 230 2.47 -2.45 -16.61
CA GLN A 230 3.13 -3.24 -17.66
C GLN A 230 3.91 -4.43 -17.08
N GLU A 231 4.47 -4.29 -15.88
CA GLU A 231 5.14 -5.40 -15.19
C GLU A 231 4.13 -6.46 -14.73
N VAL A 232 3.00 -6.05 -14.17
CA VAL A 232 1.94 -6.98 -13.76
C VAL A 232 1.33 -7.71 -14.97
N LYS A 233 1.11 -7.01 -16.09
CA LYS A 233 0.65 -7.64 -17.35
C LYS A 233 1.61 -8.74 -17.81
N ARG A 234 2.92 -8.46 -17.84
CA ARG A 234 3.94 -9.46 -18.19
C ARG A 234 3.96 -10.65 -17.24
N LEU A 235 3.81 -10.41 -15.92
CA LEU A 235 3.72 -11.51 -14.95
C LEU A 235 2.46 -12.37 -15.15
N CYS A 236 1.31 -11.76 -15.46
CA CYS A 236 0.10 -12.49 -15.80
C CYS A 236 0.24 -13.28 -17.11
N GLU A 237 0.97 -12.79 -18.11
CA GLU A 237 1.22 -13.54 -19.36
C GLU A 237 2.02 -14.82 -19.12
N THR A 238 2.84 -14.87 -18.06
CA THR A 238 3.61 -16.07 -17.69
C THR A 238 2.82 -17.08 -16.84
N SER A 239 1.61 -16.72 -16.40
CA SER A 239 0.76 -17.55 -15.55
C SER A 239 -0.60 -17.79 -16.19
N ASP A 240 -0.93 -19.05 -16.51
CA ASP A 240 -2.20 -19.40 -17.18
C ASP A 240 -3.46 -19.20 -16.30
N SER A 241 -3.30 -18.78 -15.06
CA SER A 241 -4.27 -19.06 -14.02
C SER A 241 -4.99 -17.83 -13.45
N ILE A 242 -4.35 -16.65 -13.48
CA ILE A 242 -4.94 -15.37 -13.04
C ILE A 242 -4.82 -14.33 -14.15
N SER A 243 -5.98 -13.83 -14.59
CA SER A 243 -6.05 -12.75 -15.57
C SER A 243 -5.53 -11.41 -15.03
N TYR A 244 -5.03 -10.56 -15.91
CA TYR A 244 -4.64 -9.19 -15.55
C TYR A 244 -5.83 -8.40 -14.98
N GLU A 245 -7.04 -8.61 -15.50
CA GLU A 245 -8.26 -7.94 -15.05
C GLU A 245 -8.58 -8.28 -13.58
N GLU A 246 -8.42 -9.54 -13.20
CA GLU A 246 -8.60 -9.99 -11.82
C GLU A 246 -7.50 -9.43 -10.91
N MET A 247 -6.25 -9.49 -11.35
CA MET A 247 -5.09 -8.88 -10.69
C MET A 247 -5.31 -7.38 -10.42
N SER A 248 -5.77 -6.66 -11.46
CA SER A 248 -6.02 -5.23 -11.40
C SER A 248 -7.17 -4.90 -10.47
N TYR A 249 -8.26 -5.67 -10.50
CA TYR A 249 -9.36 -5.47 -9.57
C TYR A 249 -8.93 -5.60 -8.11
N TRP A 250 -8.06 -6.56 -7.81
CA TRP A 250 -7.65 -6.83 -6.44
C TRP A 250 -6.58 -5.89 -5.89
N TYR A 251 -5.57 -5.55 -6.72
CA TYR A 251 -4.32 -4.96 -6.22
C TYR A 251 -3.90 -3.66 -6.92
N ASN A 252 -4.55 -3.25 -8.01
CA ASN A 252 -4.29 -1.96 -8.65
C ASN A 252 -4.99 -0.84 -7.88
N GLY A 253 -4.32 0.28 -7.65
CA GLY A 253 -4.95 1.33 -6.86
C GLY A 253 -4.09 2.48 -6.39
N TYR A 254 -2.79 2.23 -6.24
CA TYR A 254 -1.86 3.28 -5.87
C TYR A 254 -1.52 4.11 -7.10
N ILE A 255 -1.66 5.42 -6.98
CA ILE A 255 -1.24 6.38 -7.99
C ILE A 255 -0.11 7.20 -7.39
N THR A 256 1.02 7.24 -8.08
CA THR A 256 2.18 8.04 -7.63
C THR A 256 1.95 9.53 -7.90
N ALA A 257 2.79 10.39 -7.33
CA ALA A 257 2.77 11.81 -7.68
C ALA A 257 3.03 12.06 -9.18
N GLY A 258 3.74 11.14 -9.85
CA GLY A 258 3.95 11.16 -11.30
C GLY A 258 2.75 10.67 -12.13
N GLY A 259 1.66 10.22 -11.49
CA GLY A 259 0.48 9.67 -12.15
C GLY A 259 0.62 8.20 -12.57
N ASN A 260 1.68 7.51 -12.13
CA ASN A 260 1.88 6.10 -12.45
C ASN A 260 1.04 5.20 -11.56
N LYS A 261 0.41 4.18 -12.13
CA LYS A 261 -0.30 3.14 -11.38
C LYS A 261 0.67 2.08 -10.89
N ILE A 262 0.63 1.84 -9.59
CA ILE A 262 1.53 0.92 -8.90
C ILE A 262 0.73 -0.13 -8.11
N PHE A 263 1.21 -1.36 -8.16
CA PHE A 263 0.71 -2.52 -7.45
C PHE A 263 1.64 -2.88 -6.31
N ASN A 264 1.08 -3.43 -5.23
CA ASN A 264 1.86 -4.01 -4.14
C ASN A 264 2.57 -5.30 -4.62
N PRO A 265 3.92 -5.36 -4.66
CA PRO A 265 4.65 -6.52 -5.17
C PRO A 265 4.34 -7.81 -4.41
N ARG A 266 4.21 -7.74 -3.08
CA ARG A 266 3.94 -8.92 -2.27
C ARG A 266 2.58 -9.51 -2.62
N SER A 267 1.53 -8.69 -2.68
CA SER A 267 0.19 -9.16 -3.02
C SER A 267 0.15 -9.75 -4.43
N VAL A 268 0.85 -9.13 -5.40
CA VAL A 268 0.97 -9.68 -6.77
C VAL A 268 1.63 -11.05 -6.79
N VAL A 269 2.80 -11.17 -6.17
CA VAL A 269 3.59 -12.41 -6.15
C VAL A 269 2.87 -13.53 -5.40
N GLU A 270 2.25 -13.23 -4.25
CA GLU A 270 1.51 -14.24 -3.49
C GLU A 270 0.26 -14.71 -4.21
N ALA A 271 -0.46 -13.82 -4.92
CA ALA A 271 -1.61 -14.24 -5.71
C ALA A 271 -1.20 -15.18 -6.85
N LEU A 272 -0.16 -14.83 -7.60
CA LEU A 272 0.35 -15.67 -8.69
C LEU A 272 0.85 -17.02 -8.16
N ARG A 273 1.58 -17.03 -7.04
CA ARG A 273 2.09 -18.28 -6.43
C ARG A 273 0.97 -19.19 -5.94
N ASN A 274 -0.06 -18.62 -5.32
CA ASN A 274 -1.17 -19.39 -4.74
C ASN A 274 -2.30 -19.64 -5.74
N ASN A 275 -2.19 -19.11 -6.96
CA ASN A 275 -3.23 -19.15 -7.98
C ASN A 275 -4.61 -18.68 -7.44
N ASN A 276 -4.61 -17.60 -6.65
CA ASN A 276 -5.84 -17.04 -6.10
C ASN A 276 -5.65 -15.58 -5.71
N CYS A 277 -6.58 -14.70 -6.08
CA CYS A 277 -6.59 -13.34 -5.56
C CYS A 277 -7.42 -13.26 -4.27
N GLN A 278 -6.78 -12.81 -3.20
CA GLN A 278 -7.36 -12.62 -1.87
C GLN A 278 -6.59 -11.52 -1.09
N SER A 279 -6.99 -11.22 0.15
CA SER A 279 -6.18 -10.35 1.01
C SER A 279 -4.88 -11.05 1.40
N TYR A 280 -3.76 -10.55 0.89
CA TYR A 280 -2.39 -10.84 1.31
C TYR A 280 -1.83 -9.72 2.21
N TRP A 281 -2.66 -8.70 2.47
CA TRP A 281 -2.43 -7.64 3.42
C TRP A 281 -2.59 -8.16 4.85
N THR A 282 -1.69 -9.02 5.31
CA THR A 282 -1.73 -9.51 6.69
C THR A 282 -1.08 -8.52 7.66
N ASN A 283 -1.81 -8.02 8.64
CA ASN A 283 -1.23 -7.37 9.82
C ASN A 283 -0.76 -8.47 10.78
N VAL A 284 0.47 -8.96 10.59
CA VAL A 284 1.06 -9.91 11.53
C VAL A 284 1.41 -9.15 12.81
N GLY A 285 0.48 -9.15 13.77
CA GLY A 285 0.70 -8.64 15.12
C GLY A 285 -0.48 -7.81 15.65
N GLY A 286 -1.44 -8.47 16.30
CA GLY A 286 -2.33 -7.97 17.38
C GLY A 286 -3.16 -6.69 17.25
N MET A 287 -2.75 -5.68 16.48
CA MET A 287 -3.35 -4.36 16.35
C MET A 287 -3.62 -4.06 14.88
N ASN A 288 -4.85 -3.68 14.57
CA ASN A 288 -5.21 -3.19 13.24
C ASN A 288 -4.85 -1.69 13.17
N GLU A 289 -3.70 -1.34 12.56
CA GLU A 289 -3.24 0.06 12.43
C GLU A 289 -4.30 0.97 11.79
N ILE A 290 -5.11 0.45 10.84
CA ILE A 290 -6.24 1.19 10.27
C ILE A 290 -7.25 1.56 11.36
N LEU A 291 -7.60 0.60 12.21
CA LEU A 291 -8.55 0.80 13.33
C LEU A 291 -8.07 1.90 14.28
N GLU A 292 -6.77 1.93 14.58
CA GLU A 292 -6.19 2.96 15.46
C GLU A 292 -6.40 4.36 14.87
N TYR A 293 -6.12 4.55 13.59
CA TYR A 293 -6.34 5.83 12.92
C TYR A 293 -7.82 6.20 12.80
N LEU A 294 -8.71 5.23 12.55
CA LEU A 294 -10.15 5.47 12.52
C LEU A 294 -10.71 5.87 13.89
N LYS A 295 -10.13 5.37 14.98
CA LYS A 295 -10.53 5.73 16.35
C LYS A 295 -10.13 7.16 16.74
N ILE A 296 -9.18 7.79 16.03
CA ILE A 296 -8.80 9.20 16.27
C ILE A 296 -9.96 10.13 15.90
N ASP A 297 -10.67 9.84 14.80
CA ASP A 297 -11.87 10.56 14.39
C ASP A 297 -12.96 9.59 13.92
N THR A 298 -13.76 9.15 14.89
CA THR A 298 -14.90 8.23 14.68
C THR A 298 -16.07 8.91 13.98
N THR A 299 -15.95 10.16 13.53
CA THR A 299 -17.02 10.90 12.87
C THR A 299 -16.65 11.28 11.44
N GLY A 300 -15.72 12.22 11.25
CA GLY A 300 -15.34 12.77 9.95
C GLY A 300 -14.60 11.76 9.09
N VAL A 301 -13.45 11.29 9.56
CA VAL A 301 -12.64 10.28 8.87
C VAL A 301 -13.44 9.01 8.60
N MET A 302 -14.19 8.51 9.58
CA MET A 302 -15.08 7.36 9.38
C MET A 302 -16.08 7.59 8.24
N ALA A 303 -16.78 8.73 8.22
CA ALA A 303 -17.74 9.03 7.15
C ALA A 303 -17.08 9.05 5.77
N ASP A 304 -15.87 9.60 5.67
CA ASP A 304 -15.13 9.61 4.40
C ASP A 304 -14.64 8.22 3.98
N VAL A 305 -14.28 7.36 4.91
CA VAL A 305 -14.00 5.95 4.59
C VAL A 305 -15.23 5.26 4.02
N VAL A 306 -16.42 5.52 4.56
CA VAL A 306 -17.67 4.99 3.97
C VAL A 306 -17.88 5.50 2.54
N LYS A 307 -17.60 6.77 2.25
CA LYS A 307 -17.62 7.30 0.87
C LYS A 307 -16.60 6.60 -0.03
N MET A 308 -15.38 6.41 0.45
CA MET A 308 -14.34 5.69 -0.31
C MET A 308 -14.73 4.22 -0.57
N ILE A 309 -15.43 3.58 0.37
CA ILE A 309 -16.01 2.25 0.17
C ILE A 309 -17.06 2.24 -0.97
N ASN A 310 -17.75 3.36 -1.18
CA ASN A 310 -18.67 3.57 -2.31
C ASN A 310 -17.98 3.92 -3.63
N GLY A 311 -16.65 3.98 -3.66
CA GLY A 311 -15.86 4.35 -4.83
C GLY A 311 -15.72 5.87 -5.04
N GLU A 312 -16.09 6.69 -4.07
CA GLU A 312 -15.86 8.13 -4.11
C GLU A 312 -14.43 8.47 -3.69
N THR A 313 -13.89 9.56 -4.25
CA THR A 313 -12.63 10.15 -3.79
C THR A 313 -12.89 11.31 -2.84
N ILE A 314 -11.92 11.60 -1.97
CA ILE A 314 -12.05 12.63 -0.94
C ILE A 314 -11.11 13.79 -1.27
N PRO A 315 -11.64 14.97 -1.65
CA PRO A 315 -10.79 16.12 -1.93
C PRO A 315 -10.19 16.67 -0.63
N ILE A 316 -8.86 16.69 -0.56
CA ILE A 316 -8.08 17.22 0.54
C ILE A 316 -6.66 17.61 0.11
N ALA A 317 -6.25 18.83 0.45
CA ALA A 317 -4.86 19.24 0.33
C ALA A 317 -4.04 18.67 1.50
N ILE A 318 -2.97 17.94 1.19
CA ILE A 318 -2.01 17.44 2.17
C ILE A 318 -0.74 18.28 2.06
N LEU A 319 -0.64 19.29 2.92
CA LEU A 319 0.48 20.22 2.95
C LEU A 319 1.63 19.63 3.76
N TRP A 320 1.31 18.87 4.81
CA TRP A 320 2.29 18.29 5.72
C TRP A 320 2.29 16.75 5.67
N GLU A 321 3.49 16.20 5.53
CA GLU A 321 3.69 14.75 5.55
C GLU A 321 3.84 14.23 6.97
N PHE A 322 3.19 13.10 7.27
CA PHE A 322 3.45 12.34 8.49
C PHE A 322 4.88 11.77 8.43
N ARG A 323 5.71 12.17 9.40
CA ARG A 323 7.18 12.01 9.35
C ARG A 323 7.72 11.25 10.55
N ALA A 324 8.97 10.80 10.46
CA ALA A 324 9.68 10.13 11.55
C ALA A 324 9.62 10.97 12.85
N GLY A 325 9.24 10.34 13.96
CA GLY A 325 9.10 11.02 15.26
C GLY A 325 7.92 12.01 15.33
N SER A 326 6.92 11.86 14.48
CA SER A 326 5.62 12.55 14.63
C SER A 326 4.85 11.94 15.80
N VAL A 327 4.07 12.78 16.48
CA VAL A 327 3.10 12.32 17.49
C VAL A 327 1.83 11.77 16.82
N THR A 328 0.90 11.24 17.61
CA THR A 328 -0.43 10.84 17.13
C THR A 328 -1.08 11.95 16.30
N PRO A 329 -1.57 11.66 15.09
CA PRO A 329 -2.27 12.64 14.25
C PRO A 329 -3.43 13.32 14.98
N ARG A 330 -3.60 14.63 14.77
CA ARG A 330 -4.56 15.46 15.52
C ARG A 330 -5.75 15.92 14.69
N ASN A 331 -5.63 15.87 13.37
CA ASN A 331 -6.65 16.34 12.45
C ASN A 331 -6.72 15.43 11.22
N ARG A 332 -7.76 15.62 10.41
CA ARG A 332 -8.06 14.82 9.22
C ARG A 332 -6.91 14.79 8.20
N GLU A 333 -6.21 15.91 7.98
CA GLU A 333 -5.04 15.98 7.09
C GLU A 333 -3.89 15.09 7.61
N GLU A 334 -3.52 15.24 8.89
CA GLU A 334 -2.46 14.44 9.52
C GLU A 334 -2.81 12.93 9.52
N ILE A 335 -4.08 12.58 9.74
CA ILE A 335 -4.55 11.18 9.71
C ILE A 335 -4.38 10.59 8.31
N TYR A 336 -4.85 11.28 7.27
CA TYR A 336 -4.69 10.78 5.90
C TYR A 336 -3.22 10.74 5.48
N SER A 337 -2.43 11.74 5.85
CA SER A 337 -1.00 11.74 5.59
C SER A 337 -0.31 10.52 6.19
N ALA A 338 -0.69 10.13 7.42
CA ALA A 338 -0.21 8.90 8.05
C ALA A 338 -0.68 7.65 7.28
N MET A 339 -1.99 7.54 7.03
CA MET A 339 -2.56 6.39 6.30
C MET A 339 -1.95 6.18 4.91
N ILE A 340 -1.65 7.26 4.17
CA ILE A 340 -0.97 7.19 2.86
C ILE A 340 0.47 6.72 3.03
N THR A 341 1.17 7.24 4.03
CA THR A 341 2.57 6.86 4.32
C THR A 341 2.69 5.38 4.66
N TRP A 342 1.72 4.82 5.39
CA TRP A 342 1.64 3.39 5.68
C TRP A 342 1.13 2.53 4.52
N GLY A 343 0.59 3.16 3.47
CA GLY A 343 0.07 2.50 2.28
C GLY A 343 -1.37 2.01 2.42
N PHE A 344 -2.15 2.52 3.37
CA PHE A 344 -3.58 2.22 3.48
C PHE A 344 -4.43 2.99 2.46
N LEU A 345 -4.01 4.21 2.14
CA LEU A 345 -4.70 5.09 1.18
C LEU A 345 -3.77 5.45 0.01
N SER A 346 -4.37 5.73 -1.14
CA SER A 346 -3.70 6.35 -2.29
C SER A 346 -4.05 7.84 -2.34
N TYR A 347 -3.14 8.65 -2.86
CA TYR A 347 -3.32 10.10 -3.01
C TYR A 347 -2.79 10.60 -4.34
N TYR A 348 -3.63 11.31 -5.08
CA TYR A 348 -3.27 11.89 -6.36
C TYR A 348 -4.18 13.08 -6.66
N ASN A 349 -3.65 14.16 -7.26
CA ASN A 349 -4.40 15.37 -7.60
C ASN A 349 -5.27 15.93 -6.45
N GLU A 350 -4.72 15.98 -5.24
CA GLU A 350 -5.45 16.45 -4.05
C GLU A 350 -6.68 15.62 -3.68
N GLU A 351 -6.73 14.36 -4.11
CA GLU A 351 -7.78 13.42 -3.78
C GLU A 351 -7.22 12.17 -3.11
N VAL A 352 -7.87 11.77 -2.00
CA VAL A 352 -7.59 10.52 -1.28
C VAL A 352 -8.60 9.44 -1.68
N GLN A 353 -8.13 8.21 -1.80
CA GLN A 353 -8.99 7.03 -2.02
C GLN A 353 -8.42 5.77 -1.37
N ILE A 354 -9.29 4.79 -1.11
CA ILE A 354 -8.85 3.42 -0.82
C ILE A 354 -8.29 2.85 -2.14
N PRO A 355 -7.05 2.35 -2.17
CA PRO A 355 -6.38 2.02 -3.42
C PRO A 355 -7.10 0.89 -4.16
N ASN A 356 -7.36 -0.22 -3.49
CA ASN A 356 -7.74 -1.46 -4.16
C ASN A 356 -8.69 -2.31 -3.31
N ASN A 357 -9.19 -3.41 -3.88
CA ASN A 357 -10.15 -4.27 -3.19
C ASN A 357 -9.54 -5.00 -1.97
N GLU A 358 -8.22 -5.24 -1.97
CA GLU A 358 -7.53 -5.79 -0.80
C GLU A 358 -7.64 -4.85 0.42
N LEU A 359 -7.23 -3.59 0.30
CA LEU A 359 -7.33 -2.61 1.39
C LEU A 359 -8.77 -2.27 1.74
N MET A 360 -9.67 -2.30 0.75
CA MET A 360 -11.11 -2.14 0.97
C MET A 360 -11.62 -3.10 2.04
N ILE A 361 -11.25 -4.38 1.94
CA ILE A 361 -11.65 -5.40 2.93
C ILE A 361 -11.12 -5.04 4.32
N GLU A 362 -9.89 -4.57 4.44
CA GLU A 362 -9.28 -4.22 5.74
C GLU A 362 -10.00 -3.03 6.41
N PHE A 363 -10.39 -2.00 5.64
CA PHE A 363 -11.22 -0.90 6.16
C PHE A 363 -12.60 -1.39 6.60
N VAL A 364 -13.23 -2.26 5.82
CA VAL A 364 -14.53 -2.86 6.17
C VAL A 364 -14.44 -3.67 7.46
N LEU A 365 -13.37 -4.46 7.62
CA LEU A 365 -13.13 -5.22 8.84
C LEU A 365 -12.92 -4.30 10.04
N ALA A 366 -12.16 -3.22 9.88
CA ALA A 366 -11.97 -2.23 10.95
C ALA A 366 -13.29 -1.58 11.38
N LEU A 367 -14.18 -1.24 10.44
CA LEU A 367 -15.48 -0.62 10.72
C LEU A 367 -16.49 -1.55 11.39
N ARG A 368 -16.22 -2.87 11.51
CA ARG A 368 -17.05 -3.82 12.26
C ARG A 368 -16.87 -3.72 13.78
N GLU A 369 -15.89 -2.96 14.26
CA GLU A 369 -15.63 -2.77 15.68
C GLU A 369 -16.75 -1.96 16.35
N ASP A 370 -17.14 -2.37 17.56
CA ASP A 370 -18.32 -1.81 18.26
C ASP A 370 -18.23 -0.30 18.53
N CYS A 371 -17.02 0.26 18.56
CA CYS A 371 -16.81 1.70 18.72
C CYS A 371 -17.39 2.54 17.57
N PHE A 372 -17.70 1.95 16.41
CA PHE A 372 -18.35 2.63 15.28
C PHE A 372 -19.89 2.52 15.31
N GLY A 373 -20.46 2.01 16.40
CA GLY A 373 -21.89 2.10 16.71
C GLY A 373 -22.80 1.50 15.62
N GLU A 374 -23.68 2.33 15.06
CA GLU A 374 -24.63 1.89 14.04
C GLU A 374 -23.95 1.32 12.79
N VAL A 375 -22.85 1.93 12.31
CA VAL A 375 -22.11 1.43 11.15
C VAL A 375 -21.67 -0.01 11.40
N ALA A 376 -21.05 -0.28 12.55
CA ALA A 376 -20.62 -1.62 12.92
C ALA A 376 -21.78 -2.62 12.97
N THR A 377 -22.92 -2.21 13.52
CA THR A 377 -24.14 -3.04 13.57
C THR A 377 -24.62 -3.40 12.17
N LEU A 378 -24.66 -2.42 11.25
CA LEU A 378 -25.04 -2.66 9.86
C LEU A 378 -24.06 -3.61 9.16
N LEU A 379 -22.76 -3.44 9.37
CA LEU A 379 -21.76 -4.30 8.75
C LEU A 379 -21.82 -5.74 9.27
N LYS A 380 -22.13 -5.94 10.55
CA LYS A 380 -22.37 -7.27 11.14
C LYS A 380 -23.63 -7.93 10.56
N ASN A 381 -24.64 -7.14 10.23
CA ASN A 381 -25.89 -7.62 9.65
C ASN A 381 -25.86 -7.76 8.11
N SER A 382 -24.81 -7.30 7.43
CA SER A 382 -24.71 -7.34 5.96
C SER A 382 -24.81 -8.77 5.37
N ASP A 383 -24.44 -9.81 6.13
CA ASP A 383 -24.64 -11.20 5.72
C ASP A 383 -26.13 -11.54 5.54
N ASP A 384 -27.00 -11.03 6.41
CA ASP A 384 -28.44 -11.23 6.34
C ASP A 384 -29.03 -10.62 5.06
N MET A 385 -28.50 -9.48 4.59
CA MET A 385 -28.93 -8.88 3.32
C MET A 385 -28.68 -9.81 2.13
N LEU A 386 -27.49 -10.41 2.07
CA LEU A 386 -27.15 -11.35 1.01
C LEU A 386 -27.99 -12.62 1.11
N PHE A 387 -28.15 -13.18 2.30
CA PHE A 387 -28.97 -14.37 2.52
C PHE A 387 -30.43 -14.13 2.15
N ALA A 388 -31.02 -13.01 2.58
CA ALA A 388 -32.38 -12.62 2.21
C ALA A 388 -32.52 -12.47 0.69
N THR A 389 -31.53 -11.89 0.02
CA THR A 389 -31.53 -11.72 -1.44
C THR A 389 -31.51 -13.05 -2.18
N ILE A 390 -30.58 -13.95 -1.83
CA ILE A 390 -30.44 -15.27 -2.46
C ILE A 390 -31.70 -16.13 -2.22
N ASN A 391 -32.29 -16.05 -1.01
CA ASN A 391 -33.53 -16.75 -0.68
C ASN A 391 -34.80 -16.03 -1.18
N LYS A 392 -34.66 -14.93 -1.93
CA LYS A 392 -35.75 -14.13 -2.51
C LYS A 392 -36.73 -13.58 -1.47
N ASP A 393 -36.28 -13.35 -0.23
CA ASP A 393 -37.07 -12.70 0.80
C ASP A 393 -37.10 -11.18 0.59
N ALA A 394 -37.93 -10.76 -0.36
CA ALA A 394 -38.08 -9.35 -0.72
C ALA A 394 -38.56 -8.49 0.47
N LYS A 395 -39.33 -9.07 1.41
CA LYS A 395 -39.77 -8.32 2.59
C LYS A 395 -38.60 -8.03 3.51
N ARG A 396 -37.75 -9.03 3.78
CA ARG A 396 -36.56 -8.86 4.61
C ARG A 396 -35.56 -7.89 3.96
N VAL A 397 -35.34 -7.99 2.66
CA VAL A 397 -34.50 -7.03 1.91
C VAL A 397 -35.02 -5.59 2.04
N ALA A 398 -36.33 -5.36 1.85
CA ALA A 398 -36.91 -4.03 2.02
C ALA A 398 -36.76 -3.51 3.45
N GLN A 399 -36.91 -4.38 4.45
CA GLN A 399 -36.74 -4.03 5.86
C GLN A 399 -35.29 -3.63 6.18
N ILE A 400 -34.31 -4.43 5.75
CA ILE A 400 -32.88 -4.14 5.99
C ILE A 400 -32.49 -2.79 5.38
N VAL A 401 -32.90 -2.53 4.14
CA VAL A 401 -32.64 -1.24 3.46
C VAL A 401 -33.32 -0.09 4.20
N HIS A 402 -34.54 -0.29 4.69
CA HIS A 402 -35.25 0.72 5.48
C HIS A 402 -34.58 0.98 6.83
N ASP A 403 -34.11 -0.05 7.53
CA ASP A 403 -33.40 0.07 8.80
C ASP A 403 -32.09 0.85 8.62
N ILE A 404 -31.33 0.54 7.57
CA ILE A 404 -30.09 1.26 7.22
C ILE A 404 -30.41 2.73 6.88
N HIS A 405 -31.36 2.97 5.98
CA HIS A 405 -31.71 4.35 5.57
C HIS A 405 -32.27 5.19 6.72
N SER A 406 -32.91 4.56 7.71
CA SER A 406 -33.49 5.26 8.85
C SER A 406 -32.51 5.43 10.02
N SER A 407 -31.29 4.92 9.89
CA SER A 407 -30.27 5.03 10.93
C SER A 407 -29.71 6.45 11.02
N GLU A 408 -29.16 6.83 12.17
CA GLU A 408 -28.64 8.17 12.42
C GLU A 408 -27.25 8.43 11.80
N ILE A 409 -26.77 7.57 10.90
CA ILE A 409 -25.45 7.70 10.27
C ILE A 409 -25.40 9.01 9.45
N PRO A 410 -24.49 9.96 9.78
CA PRO A 410 -24.45 11.28 9.16
C PRO A 410 -24.34 11.27 7.63
N ILE A 411 -23.65 10.28 7.05
CA ILE A 411 -23.50 10.13 5.59
C ILE A 411 -24.82 9.84 4.88
N LEU A 412 -25.76 9.18 5.56
CA LEU A 412 -27.08 8.83 5.03
C LEU A 412 -28.09 9.98 5.14
N LYS A 413 -27.72 11.09 5.81
CA LYS A 413 -28.57 12.29 5.95
C LYS A 413 -28.61 13.16 4.70
N TYR A 414 -27.73 12.92 3.72
CA TYR A 414 -27.78 13.62 2.44
C TYR A 414 -28.94 13.08 1.58
N THR A 415 -29.80 13.97 1.09
CA THR A 415 -31.09 13.63 0.46
C THR A 415 -30.99 13.45 -1.07
N ASP A 416 -29.85 12.98 -1.56
CA ASP A 416 -29.56 12.76 -2.98
C ASP A 416 -29.55 11.27 -3.37
N GLU A 417 -29.39 10.95 -4.66
CA GLU A 417 -29.26 9.56 -5.13
C GLU A 417 -28.02 8.86 -4.55
N ASN A 418 -26.99 9.61 -4.12
CA ASN A 418 -25.76 9.06 -3.56
C ASN A 418 -26.00 8.39 -2.20
N SER A 419 -26.92 8.91 -1.38
CA SER A 419 -27.25 8.25 -0.11
C SER A 419 -27.90 6.89 -0.31
N THR A 420 -28.77 6.72 -1.30
CA THR A 420 -29.40 5.41 -1.59
C THR A 420 -28.38 4.40 -2.10
N SER A 421 -27.42 4.84 -2.91
CA SER A 421 -26.29 4.01 -3.33
C SER A 421 -25.42 3.60 -2.14
N CYS A 422 -25.13 4.52 -1.22
CA CYS A 422 -24.38 4.25 0.00
C CYS A 422 -25.09 3.21 0.89
N VAL A 423 -26.41 3.31 1.04
CA VAL A 423 -27.23 2.32 1.77
C VAL A 423 -27.01 0.92 1.20
N LEU A 424 -27.06 0.76 -0.13
CA LEU A 424 -26.86 -0.55 -0.76
C LEU A 424 -25.44 -1.06 -0.66
N THR A 425 -24.43 -0.22 -0.81
CA THR A 425 -23.04 -0.64 -0.64
C THR A 425 -22.79 -1.19 0.77
N LEU A 426 -23.33 -0.52 1.80
CA LEU A 426 -23.26 -0.99 3.18
C LEU A 426 -24.07 -2.27 3.39
N ALA A 427 -25.28 -2.34 2.84
CA ALA A 427 -26.16 -3.50 2.96
C ALA A 427 -25.53 -4.76 2.35
N TYR A 428 -24.96 -4.64 1.14
CA TYR A 428 -24.35 -5.75 0.40
C TYR A 428 -22.85 -5.91 0.69
N LEU A 429 -22.31 -5.29 1.74
CA LEU A 429 -20.87 -5.23 1.92
C LEU A 429 -20.23 -6.61 2.07
N SER A 430 -20.82 -7.51 2.84
CA SER A 430 -20.32 -8.89 2.97
C SER A 430 -20.47 -9.71 1.69
N ALA A 431 -21.36 -9.29 0.76
CA ALA A 431 -21.47 -9.94 -0.54
C ALA A 431 -20.17 -9.85 -1.33
N ARG A 432 -19.27 -8.90 -1.04
CA ARG A 432 -17.93 -8.83 -1.64
C ARG A 432 -17.06 -10.08 -1.38
N ASN A 433 -17.38 -10.88 -0.36
CA ASN A 433 -16.72 -12.17 -0.12
C ASN A 433 -17.09 -13.22 -1.17
N ARG A 434 -18.32 -13.19 -1.68
CA ARG A 434 -18.87 -14.18 -2.62
C ARG A 434 -19.06 -13.64 -4.03
N TYR A 435 -19.04 -12.33 -4.19
CA TYR A 435 -19.32 -11.62 -5.43
C TYR A 435 -18.27 -10.54 -5.70
N ARG A 436 -17.96 -10.27 -6.97
CA ARG A 436 -17.38 -9.01 -7.42
C ARG A 436 -18.54 -8.04 -7.66
N ILE A 437 -18.55 -6.90 -6.95
CA ILE A 437 -19.63 -5.92 -7.05
C ILE A 437 -19.18 -4.78 -7.95
N GLU A 438 -19.90 -4.55 -9.04
CA GLU A 438 -19.69 -3.47 -9.98
C GLU A 438 -20.83 -2.45 -9.89
N ARG A 439 -20.46 -1.16 -9.95
CA ARG A 439 -21.38 -0.03 -10.10
C ARG A 439 -21.14 0.54 -11.49
N GLU A 440 -22.16 0.64 -12.32
CA GLU A 440 -22.00 1.24 -13.65
C GLU A 440 -22.17 2.77 -13.59
N GLU A 441 -21.22 3.52 -14.13
CA GLU A 441 -21.30 4.98 -14.22
C GLU A 441 -22.31 5.43 -15.28
N LYS A 442 -23.07 6.48 -14.96
CA LYS A 442 -24.13 7.08 -15.80
C LYS A 442 -23.55 7.78 -17.06
N SER A 443 -22.97 7.05 -18.00
CA SER A 443 -22.40 7.57 -19.26
C SER A 443 -23.40 7.60 -20.44
N GLY A 444 -24.66 7.98 -20.18
CA GLY A 444 -25.61 8.41 -21.23
C GLY A 444 -26.47 7.32 -21.91
N LYS A 445 -26.26 6.03 -21.64
CA LYS A 445 -27.19 4.96 -22.02
C LYS A 445 -27.57 4.14 -20.80
N GLY A 446 -28.61 4.57 -20.11
CA GLY A 446 -29.32 3.82 -19.06
C GLY A 446 -28.57 2.62 -18.47
N TYR A 447 -27.92 2.84 -17.33
CA TYR A 447 -27.13 1.83 -16.60
C TYR A 447 -27.94 1.25 -15.42
N VAL A 448 -27.55 0.10 -14.89
CA VAL A 448 -28.10 -0.48 -13.65
C VAL A 448 -27.26 -0.07 -12.44
N ASP A 449 -27.85 0.02 -11.25
CA ASP A 449 -27.13 0.58 -10.10
C ASP A 449 -26.04 -0.34 -9.56
N PHE A 450 -26.32 -1.63 -9.39
CA PHE A 450 -25.31 -2.61 -8.95
C PHE A 450 -25.43 -3.94 -9.69
N ILE A 451 -24.28 -4.53 -9.97
CA ILE A 451 -24.16 -5.89 -10.51
C ILE A 451 -23.24 -6.69 -9.62
N LEU A 452 -23.74 -7.81 -9.08
CA LEU A 452 -22.98 -8.72 -8.26
C LEU A 452 -22.66 -9.97 -9.10
N HIS A 453 -21.38 -10.08 -9.46
CA HIS A 453 -20.82 -11.17 -10.25
C HIS A 453 -20.34 -12.29 -9.31
N PRO A 454 -20.94 -13.49 -9.33
CA PRO A 454 -20.58 -14.55 -8.40
C PRO A 454 -19.15 -15.02 -8.66
N LYS A 455 -18.36 -15.19 -7.58
CA LYS A 455 -16.99 -15.71 -7.63
C LYS A 455 -16.92 -17.24 -7.65
N ASN A 456 -18.04 -17.91 -7.37
CA ASN A 456 -18.12 -19.36 -7.31
C ASN A 456 -19.15 -19.93 -8.28
N SER A 457 -19.18 -21.26 -8.39
CA SER A 457 -20.05 -21.96 -9.33
C SER A 457 -21.49 -22.19 -8.87
N ILE A 458 -21.81 -21.79 -7.64
CA ILE A 458 -23.08 -22.09 -6.96
C ILE A 458 -24.01 -20.87 -6.98
N ASP A 459 -23.44 -19.69 -6.75
CA ASP A 459 -24.18 -18.46 -6.58
C ASP A 459 -24.76 -17.92 -7.91
N PRO A 460 -26.02 -17.39 -7.90
CA PRO A 460 -26.62 -16.76 -9.07
C PRO A 460 -26.10 -15.32 -9.21
N PRO A 461 -25.89 -14.81 -10.44
CA PRO A 461 -25.68 -13.37 -10.66
C PRO A 461 -26.86 -12.56 -10.13
N ILE A 462 -26.58 -11.40 -9.52
CA ILE A 462 -27.59 -10.50 -8.95
C ILE A 462 -27.46 -9.13 -9.62
N ILE A 463 -28.57 -8.61 -10.13
CA ILE A 463 -28.68 -7.24 -10.64
C ILE A 463 -29.58 -6.47 -9.68
N VAL A 464 -29.10 -5.35 -9.15
CA VAL A 464 -29.87 -4.49 -8.25
C VAL A 464 -30.16 -3.16 -8.94
N GLU A 465 -31.43 -2.79 -8.99
CA GLU A 465 -31.91 -1.53 -9.55
C GLU A 465 -32.69 -0.75 -8.49
N LEU A 466 -32.31 0.51 -8.32
CA LEU A 466 -32.90 1.46 -7.40
C LEU A 466 -33.86 2.40 -8.14
N LYS A 467 -34.99 2.69 -7.48
CA LYS A 467 -35.88 3.79 -7.87
C LYS A 467 -36.29 4.62 -6.67
N ARG A 468 -36.50 5.91 -6.92
CA ARG A 468 -37.10 6.83 -5.98
C ARG A 468 -38.43 7.34 -6.52
N ASN A 469 -39.46 7.35 -5.68
CA ASN A 469 -40.82 7.78 -6.01
C ASN A 469 -41.43 7.11 -7.26
N SER A 470 -41.05 5.86 -7.53
CA SER A 470 -41.56 5.07 -8.67
C SER A 470 -42.17 3.75 -8.17
N SER A 471 -42.03 2.68 -8.95
CA SER A 471 -42.44 1.33 -8.58
C SER A 471 -41.33 0.31 -8.87
N THR A 472 -41.30 -0.77 -8.09
CA THR A 472 -40.41 -1.92 -8.34
C THR A 472 -40.70 -2.56 -9.70
N ARG A 473 -41.94 -2.47 -10.20
CA ARG A 473 -42.34 -2.93 -11.55
C ARG A 473 -41.61 -2.16 -12.65
N THR A 474 -41.48 -0.84 -12.49
CA THR A 474 -40.75 0.02 -13.43
C THR A 474 -39.27 -0.32 -13.45
N ALA A 475 -38.68 -0.55 -12.27
CA ALA A 475 -37.29 -0.97 -12.13
C ALA A 475 -37.03 -2.33 -12.82
N ILE A 476 -37.85 -3.35 -12.53
CA ILE A 476 -37.77 -4.66 -13.19
C ILE A 476 -37.88 -4.51 -14.70
N LYS A 477 -38.88 -3.76 -15.18
CA LYS A 477 -39.09 -3.54 -16.62
C LYS A 477 -37.86 -2.91 -17.27
N GLN A 478 -37.25 -1.93 -16.63
CA GLN A 478 -36.02 -1.31 -17.13
C GLN A 478 -34.85 -2.30 -17.23
N VAL A 479 -34.69 -3.20 -16.26
CA VAL A 479 -33.63 -4.22 -16.30
C VAL A 479 -33.93 -5.27 -17.39
N LEU A 480 -35.18 -5.70 -17.52
CA LEU A 480 -35.62 -6.69 -18.51
C LEU A 480 -35.57 -6.18 -19.96
N GLU A 481 -35.87 -4.89 -20.20
CA GLU A 481 -35.86 -4.29 -21.55
C GLU A 481 -34.45 -4.02 -22.09
N ARG A 482 -33.41 -4.25 -21.29
CA ARG A 482 -32.02 -4.03 -21.67
C ARG A 482 -31.30 -5.36 -21.91
N GLU A 483 -30.30 -5.34 -22.80
CA GLU A 483 -29.49 -6.52 -23.16
C GLU A 483 -28.62 -7.09 -22.01
N TYR A 484 -28.70 -6.53 -20.79
CA TYR A 484 -27.96 -7.02 -19.62
C TYR A 484 -28.32 -8.47 -19.30
N ILE A 485 -29.61 -8.78 -19.22
CA ILE A 485 -30.07 -10.09 -18.78
C ILE A 485 -29.59 -11.17 -19.75
N ASP A 486 -29.74 -10.96 -21.06
CA ASP A 486 -29.26 -11.92 -22.07
C ASP A 486 -27.74 -12.12 -22.01
N LYS A 487 -26.99 -11.03 -21.82
CA LYS A 487 -25.53 -11.09 -21.63
C LYS A 487 -25.17 -11.91 -20.39
N TYR A 488 -25.83 -11.71 -19.25
CA TYR A 488 -25.50 -12.39 -17.99
C TYR A 488 -25.99 -13.83 -17.93
N LEU A 489 -27.19 -14.12 -18.44
CA LEU A 489 -27.69 -15.48 -18.65
C LEU A 489 -26.71 -16.27 -19.52
N LYS A 490 -26.18 -15.65 -20.58
CA LYS A 490 -25.21 -16.28 -21.49
C LYS A 490 -23.83 -16.45 -20.85
N ASN A 491 -23.30 -15.43 -20.19
CA ASN A 491 -21.96 -15.43 -19.62
C ASN A 491 -21.83 -16.38 -18.42
N TYR A 492 -22.85 -16.43 -17.55
CA TYR A 492 -22.81 -17.27 -16.35
C TYR A 492 -23.48 -18.64 -16.53
N ASN A 493 -24.30 -18.81 -17.58
CA ASN A 493 -25.09 -20.02 -17.83
C ASN A 493 -25.93 -20.44 -16.61
N ARG A 494 -26.55 -19.46 -15.93
CA ARG A 494 -27.35 -19.62 -14.72
C ARG A 494 -28.50 -18.63 -14.71
N ASN A 495 -29.47 -18.88 -13.85
CA ASN A 495 -30.55 -17.94 -13.56
C ASN A 495 -29.99 -16.66 -12.93
N VAL A 496 -30.61 -15.53 -13.27
CA VAL A 496 -30.21 -14.21 -12.77
C VAL A 496 -31.27 -13.70 -11.80
N LEU A 497 -30.86 -13.25 -10.62
CA LEU A 497 -31.74 -12.57 -9.69
C LEU A 497 -31.78 -11.07 -10.03
N VAL A 498 -32.97 -10.54 -10.26
CA VAL A 498 -33.19 -9.09 -10.43
C VAL A 498 -33.88 -8.57 -9.17
N VAL A 499 -33.20 -7.69 -8.46
CA VAL A 499 -33.63 -7.07 -7.21
C VAL A 499 -34.01 -5.63 -7.49
N ALA A 500 -35.30 -5.33 -7.46
CA ALA A 500 -35.81 -3.98 -7.64
C ALA A 500 -36.23 -3.39 -6.30
N ILE A 501 -35.59 -2.29 -5.90
CA ILE A 501 -35.87 -1.59 -4.66
C ILE A 501 -36.39 -0.19 -4.99
N ASN A 502 -37.50 0.19 -4.35
CA ASN A 502 -38.10 1.50 -4.51
C ASN A 502 -38.29 2.20 -3.15
N TYR A 503 -37.78 3.42 -3.05
CA TYR A 503 -38.05 4.32 -1.93
C TYR A 503 -39.20 5.28 -2.26
N SER A 504 -40.15 5.44 -1.33
CA SER A 504 -41.24 6.40 -1.45
C SER A 504 -41.08 7.56 -0.47
N ASP A 505 -40.86 8.78 -0.96
CA ASP A 505 -40.77 9.98 -0.11
C ASP A 505 -42.09 10.24 0.62
N LYS A 506 -43.23 9.93 -0.02
CA LYS A 506 -44.57 10.10 0.55
C LYS A 506 -44.83 9.17 1.74
N LYS A 507 -44.45 7.89 1.60
CA LYS A 507 -44.67 6.88 2.65
C LYS A 507 -43.48 6.75 3.61
N LYS A 508 -42.33 7.32 3.23
CA LYS A 508 -41.02 7.13 3.88
C LYS A 508 -40.65 5.66 4.08
N THR A 509 -41.04 4.80 3.15
CA THR A 509 -40.81 3.34 3.22
C THR A 509 -40.13 2.81 1.98
N HIS A 510 -39.40 1.72 2.15
CA HIS A 510 -38.82 0.93 1.07
C HIS A 510 -39.74 -0.23 0.70
N THR A 511 -39.75 -0.55 -0.59
CA THR A 511 -40.42 -1.72 -1.14
C THR A 511 -39.44 -2.45 -2.03
N CYS A 512 -39.46 -3.79 -2.01
CA CYS A 512 -38.58 -4.61 -2.81
C CYS A 512 -39.39 -5.65 -3.59
N THR A 513 -38.92 -6.00 -4.77
CA THR A 513 -39.40 -7.14 -5.54
C THR A 513 -38.19 -7.85 -6.12
N ILE A 514 -38.11 -9.16 -5.89
CA ILE A 514 -37.04 -10.00 -6.41
C ILE A 514 -37.67 -10.96 -7.40
N ILE A 515 -37.17 -10.97 -8.63
CA ILE A 515 -37.53 -11.98 -9.63
C ILE A 515 -36.31 -12.79 -9.99
N GLU A 516 -36.54 -14.05 -10.33
CA GLU A 516 -35.54 -14.89 -10.97
C GLU A 516 -35.88 -14.97 -12.45
N VAL A 517 -34.89 -14.68 -13.29
CA VAL A 517 -35.00 -14.81 -14.73
C VAL A 517 -34.25 -16.05 -15.16
N ASP A 518 -34.98 -17.00 -15.73
CA ASP A 518 -34.46 -18.27 -16.18
C ASP A 518 -33.94 -18.16 -17.61
N ARG A 519 -33.00 -19.04 -17.97
CA ARG A 519 -32.55 -19.20 -19.36
C ARG A 519 -33.67 -19.71 -20.31
N LYS A 520 -34.78 -20.20 -19.76
CA LYS A 520 -35.92 -20.73 -20.52
C LYS A 520 -37.21 -19.99 -20.14
N GLY A 521 -37.52 -18.92 -20.88
CA GLY A 521 -38.85 -18.29 -20.86
C GLY A 521 -38.78 -16.80 -20.70
#